data_AF-A0A1I3PKZ2-F1
#
_entry.id   AF-A0A1I3PKZ2-F1
#
_cell.length_a   1.000
_cell.length_b   1.000
_cell.length_c   1.000
_cell.angle_alpha   90.00
_cell.angle_beta   90.00
_cell.angle_gamma   90.00
#
_symmetry.space_group_name_H-M   'P 1'
#
loop_
_entity.id
_entity.type
_entity.pdbx_description
1 polymer ?
#
loop_
_entity_poly.entity_id
_entity_poly.type
_entity_poly.pdbx_seq_one_letter_code
_entity_poly.pdbx_strand_id
1 'polypeptide(L)'
;MKHAALPDPALAEAVPALAPAGPAPDAPLLRPRLLWRAAKAGARLYRREAHLRAAAPGLDARCGPRAVIAKLAEMEAVWDARRRAHAPDYAVRRHVLVLAALLAERAALAA
;
A
#
# COMPACT_ATOMS: atom_id res chain seq x y z
N MET A 1 -15.69 31.42 -48.50
CA MET A 1 -14.26 31.08 -48.27
C MET A 1 -13.76 32.03 -47.18
N LYS A 2 -13.48 31.69 -45.93
CA LYS A 2 -13.33 30.43 -45.17
C LYS A 2 -13.80 30.73 -43.74
N HIS A 3 -14.43 29.74 -43.09
CA HIS A 3 -14.96 29.83 -41.74
C HIS A 3 -13.85 30.06 -40.71
N ALA A 4 -14.15 30.86 -39.69
CA ALA A 4 -13.42 30.92 -38.44
C ALA A 4 -13.41 29.52 -37.81
N ALA A 5 -12.23 28.93 -37.69
CA ALA A 5 -12.04 27.67 -36.98
C ALA A 5 -12.07 27.94 -35.47
N LEU A 6 -12.98 27.26 -34.77
CA LEU A 6 -12.88 27.08 -33.33
C LEU A 6 -11.56 26.37 -33.00
N PRO A 7 -10.91 26.66 -31.86
CA PRO A 7 -9.80 25.84 -31.39
C PRO A 7 -10.27 24.42 -31.05
N ASP A 8 -9.48 23.46 -31.49
CA ASP A 8 -9.63 22.01 -31.32
C ASP A 8 -9.62 21.61 -29.83
N PRO A 9 -10.59 20.84 -29.30
CA PRO A 9 -10.63 20.43 -27.88
C PRO A 9 -9.59 19.35 -27.51
N ALA A 10 -8.53 19.16 -28.29
CA ALA A 10 -7.46 18.19 -28.02
C ALA A 10 -6.39 18.68 -27.02
N LEU A 11 -6.64 19.75 -26.27
CA LEU A 11 -5.77 20.24 -25.18
C LEU A 11 -6.16 19.66 -23.81
N ALA A 12 -6.19 18.32 -23.68
CA ALA A 12 -6.50 17.70 -22.38
C ALA A 12 -5.55 16.61 -21.87
N GLU A 13 -4.69 15.95 -22.66
CA GLU A 13 -3.77 14.96 -22.08
C GLU A 13 -2.41 14.92 -22.76
N ALA A 14 -1.57 15.90 -22.43
CA ALA A 14 -0.12 15.76 -22.52
C ALA A 14 0.51 16.60 -21.41
N VAL A 15 0.38 16.12 -20.16
CA VAL A 15 1.23 16.60 -19.08
C VAL A 15 2.67 16.25 -19.45
N PRO A 16 3.58 17.23 -19.54
CA PRO A 16 4.95 16.99 -19.99
C PRO A 16 5.70 16.12 -18.98
N ALA A 17 6.53 15.23 -19.51
CA ALA A 17 7.59 14.55 -18.79
C ALA A 17 8.59 15.59 -18.24
N LEU A 18 8.31 16.10 -17.05
CA LEU A 18 9.29 16.78 -16.21
C LEU A 18 9.44 15.94 -14.95
N ALA A 19 10.42 15.05 -14.97
CA ALA A 19 10.88 14.38 -13.76
C ALA A 19 11.26 15.45 -12.72
N PRO A 20 10.65 15.49 -11.52
CA PRO A 20 11.28 16.20 -10.43
C PRO A 20 12.59 15.48 -10.13
N ALA A 21 13.67 16.25 -10.00
CA ALA A 21 15.00 15.80 -9.66
C ALA A 21 14.96 14.55 -8.77
N GLY A 22 15.50 13.44 -9.27
CA GLY A 22 15.62 12.21 -8.50
C GLY A 22 16.33 12.48 -7.17
N PRO A 23 16.02 11.71 -6.11
CA PRO A 23 16.67 11.90 -4.82
C PRO A 23 18.19 11.83 -4.99
N ALA A 24 18.90 12.72 -4.29
CA ALA A 24 20.35 12.75 -4.26
C ALA A 24 20.94 11.33 -4.04
N PRO A 25 22.09 11.00 -4.67
CA PRO A 25 22.68 9.65 -4.66
C PRO A 25 23.04 9.11 -3.26
N ASP A 26 22.97 9.97 -2.23
CA ASP A 26 23.49 9.70 -0.88
C ASP A 26 22.40 9.66 0.20
N ALA A 27 21.11 9.73 -0.17
CA ALA A 27 20.04 9.56 0.82
C ALA A 27 20.09 8.12 1.36
N PRO A 28 20.31 7.89 2.67
CA PRO A 28 20.38 6.55 3.20
C PRO A 28 19.03 5.88 2.95
N LEU A 29 19.02 4.90 2.05
CA LEU A 29 17.87 4.05 1.76
C LEU A 29 17.26 3.64 3.11
N LEU A 30 16.10 4.19 3.45
CA LEU A 30 15.29 3.72 4.57
C LEU A 30 14.80 2.33 4.16
N ARG A 31 15.69 1.36 4.34
CA ARG A 31 15.61 0.01 3.78
C ARG A 31 14.35 -0.70 4.29
N PRO A 32 13.90 -1.74 3.57
CA PRO A 32 12.85 -2.71 3.97
C PRO A 32 12.85 -3.16 5.44
N ARG A 33 13.97 -2.99 6.15
CA ARG A 33 14.10 -3.23 7.60
C ARG A 33 13.20 -2.33 8.45
N LEU A 34 12.97 -1.06 8.07
CA LEU A 34 12.08 -0.18 8.83
C LEU A 34 10.62 -0.66 8.73
N LEU A 35 10.17 -1.02 7.53
CA LEU A 35 8.84 -1.56 7.31
C LEU A 35 8.60 -2.82 8.13
N TRP A 36 9.57 -3.75 8.10
CA TRP A 36 9.51 -4.97 8.90
C TRP A 36 9.49 -4.68 10.42
N ARG A 37 10.35 -3.78 10.90
CA ARG A 37 10.37 -3.40 12.32
C ARG A 37 9.06 -2.76 12.76
N ALA A 38 8.50 -1.85 11.96
CA ALA A 38 7.21 -1.23 12.22
C ALA A 38 6.08 -2.25 12.24
N ALA A 39 6.05 -3.17 11.27
CA ALA A 39 5.07 -4.25 11.23
C ALA A 39 5.18 -5.18 12.44
N LYS A 40 6.40 -5.58 12.84
CA LYS A 40 6.62 -6.43 14.01
C LYS A 40 6.18 -5.74 15.31
N ALA A 41 6.44 -4.44 15.45
CA ALA A 41 5.95 -3.66 16.58
C ALA A 41 4.40 -3.57 16.57
N GLY A 42 3.82 -3.27 15.40
CA GLY A 42 2.37 -3.19 15.23
C GLY A 42 1.65 -4.53 15.47
N ALA A 43 2.27 -5.66 15.11
CA ALA A 43 1.70 -6.99 15.34
C ALA A 43 1.50 -7.28 16.83
N ARG A 44 2.36 -6.76 17.72
CA ARG A 44 2.20 -6.88 19.17
C ARG A 44 1.02 -6.08 19.73
N LEU A 45 0.59 -5.06 19.00
CA LEU A 45 -0.53 -4.18 19.36
C LEU A 45 -1.81 -4.51 18.58
N TYR A 46 -1.76 -5.54 17.73
CA TYR A 46 -2.86 -5.89 16.86
C TYR A 46 -4.04 -6.46 17.67
N ARG A 47 -5.22 -5.88 17.47
CA ARG A 47 -6.48 -6.36 18.01
C ARG A 47 -7.41 -6.69 16.84
N ARG A 48 -7.75 -7.96 16.67
CA ARG A 48 -8.52 -8.45 15.51
C ARG A 48 -9.83 -7.68 15.33
N GLU A 49 -10.56 -7.44 16.42
CA GLU A 49 -11.87 -6.79 16.43
C GLU A 49 -11.81 -5.34 15.96
N ALA A 50 -10.73 -4.63 16.30
CA ALA A 50 -10.58 -3.21 16.03
C ALA A 50 -9.81 -2.93 14.74
N HIS A 51 -8.80 -3.73 14.43
CA HIS A 51 -7.82 -3.39 13.40
C HIS A 51 -8.03 -4.14 12.09
N LEU A 52 -8.69 -5.31 12.09
CA LEU A 52 -8.83 -6.14 10.89
C LEU A 52 -9.57 -5.41 9.76
N ARG A 53 -10.71 -4.78 10.07
CA ARG A 53 -11.49 -4.02 9.08
C ARG A 53 -10.71 -2.85 8.48
N ALA A 54 -9.83 -2.22 9.28
CA ALA A 54 -8.98 -1.14 8.81
C ALA A 54 -7.81 -1.64 7.95
N ALA A 55 -7.28 -2.82 8.26
CA ALA A 55 -6.22 -3.48 7.49
C ALA A 55 -6.76 -3.99 6.14
N ALA A 56 -7.93 -4.62 6.16
CA ALA A 56 -8.56 -5.27 5.03
C ALA A 56 -10.07 -4.98 5.02
N PRO A 57 -10.51 -3.96 4.26
CA PRO A 57 -11.93 -3.69 4.06
C PRO A 57 -12.64 -4.93 3.52
N GLY A 58 -13.80 -5.27 4.09
CA GLY A 58 -14.55 -6.48 3.74
C GLY A 58 -14.22 -7.71 4.60
N LEU A 59 -13.19 -7.64 5.45
CA LEU A 59 -12.98 -8.62 6.52
C LEU A 59 -13.56 -8.13 7.85
N ASP A 60 -14.01 -9.07 8.66
CA ASP A 60 -14.39 -8.84 10.06
C ASP A 60 -13.82 -9.93 10.98
N ALA A 61 -14.00 -9.74 12.29
CA ALA A 61 -13.46 -10.66 13.29
C ALA A 61 -14.04 -12.08 13.22
N ARG A 62 -15.21 -12.28 12.59
CA ARG A 62 -15.90 -13.56 12.46
C ARG A 62 -15.35 -14.39 11.29
N CYS A 63 -14.64 -13.77 10.35
CA CYS A 63 -13.98 -14.49 9.25
C CYS A 63 -12.99 -15.52 9.79
N GLY A 64 -12.93 -16.71 9.17
CA GLY A 64 -12.00 -17.77 9.57
C GLY A 64 -10.52 -17.36 9.42
N PRO A 65 -9.62 -17.76 10.35
CA PRO A 65 -8.21 -17.32 10.35
C PRO A 65 -7.47 -17.56 9.04
N ARG A 66 -7.66 -18.73 8.41
CA ARG A 66 -7.01 -19.07 7.13
C ARG A 66 -7.44 -18.15 5.98
N ALA A 67 -8.73 -17.82 5.90
CA ALA A 67 -9.25 -16.91 4.88
C ALA A 67 -8.73 -15.48 5.10
N VAL A 68 -8.66 -15.04 6.36
CA VAL A 68 -8.09 -13.74 6.73
C VAL A 68 -6.61 -13.65 6.34
N ILE A 69 -5.81 -14.67 6.67
CA ILE A 69 -4.38 -14.72 6.33
C ILE A 69 -4.16 -14.70 4.81
N ALA A 70 -4.94 -15.48 4.06
CA ALA A 70 -4.87 -15.51 2.60
C ALA A 70 -5.15 -14.11 2.02
N LYS A 71 -6.22 -13.46 2.49
CA LYS A 71 -6.57 -12.12 2.00
C LYS A 71 -5.55 -11.05 2.36
N LEU A 72 -5.02 -11.08 3.59
CA LEU A 72 -3.97 -10.16 4.02
C LEU A 72 -2.68 -10.36 3.22
N ALA A 73 -2.34 -11.59 2.84
CA ALA A 73 -1.18 -11.88 1.97
C ALA A 73 -1.36 -11.32 0.56
N GLU A 74 -2.56 -11.43 -0.04
CA GLU A 74 -2.86 -10.79 -1.33
C GLU A 74 -2.68 -9.26 -1.24
N MET A 75 -3.23 -8.64 -0.19
CA MET A 75 -3.13 -7.19 0.00
C MET A 75 -1.69 -6.73 0.23
N GLU A 76 -0.90 -7.51 0.96
CA GLU A 76 0.52 -7.25 1.17
C GLU A 76 1.27 -7.23 -0.16
N ALA A 77 1.06 -8.22 -1.02
CA ALA A 77 1.68 -8.29 -2.33
C ALA A 77 1.33 -7.07 -3.21
N VAL A 78 0.07 -6.60 -3.15
CA VAL A 78 -0.36 -5.37 -3.85
C VAL A 78 0.40 -4.14 -3.33
N TRP A 79 0.52 -3.98 -2.02
CA TRP A 79 1.24 -2.85 -1.42
C TRP A 79 2.75 -2.90 -1.70
N ASP A 80 3.33 -4.08 -1.74
CA ASP A 80 4.74 -4.26 -2.05
C ASP A 80 5.05 -3.99 -3.53
N ALA A 81 4.13 -4.35 -4.44
CA ALA A 81 4.21 -3.95 -5.85
C ALA A 81 4.17 -2.42 -6.00
N ARG A 82 3.23 -1.74 -5.33
CA ARG A 82 3.13 -0.26 -5.34
C ARG A 82 4.39 0.41 -4.77
N ARG A 83 4.95 -0.14 -3.68
CA ARG A 83 6.21 0.33 -3.08
C ARG A 83 7.36 0.25 -4.08
N ARG A 84 7.51 -0.89 -4.77
CA ARG A 84 8.57 -1.11 -5.78
C ARG A 84 8.42 -0.20 -6.99
N ALA A 85 7.18 0.06 -7.40
CA ALA A 85 6.89 0.93 -8.54
C ALA A 85 6.98 2.43 -8.20
N HIS A 86 7.30 2.80 -6.95
CA HIS A 86 7.21 4.18 -6.46
C HIS A 86 5.86 4.83 -6.80
N ALA A 87 4.79 4.03 -6.71
CA ALA A 87 3.46 4.45 -7.15
C ALA A 87 2.95 5.64 -6.31
N PRO A 88 2.29 6.64 -6.92
CA PRO A 88 1.81 7.82 -6.22
C PRO A 88 0.72 7.50 -5.18
N ASP A 89 0.05 6.35 -5.31
CA ASP A 89 -0.94 5.85 -4.37
C ASP A 89 -0.34 4.92 -3.30
N TYR A 90 0.98 4.77 -3.23
CA TYR A 90 1.64 3.95 -2.21
C TYR A 90 1.47 4.57 -0.82
N ALA A 91 0.67 3.90 0.01
CA ALA A 91 0.40 4.33 1.39
C ALA A 91 1.16 3.46 2.39
N VAL A 92 2.34 3.91 2.81
CA VAL A 92 3.21 3.18 3.77
C VAL A 92 2.47 2.79 5.05
N ARG A 93 1.61 3.67 5.59
CA ARG A 93 0.81 3.39 6.79
C ARG A 93 -0.13 2.19 6.59
N ARG A 94 -0.76 2.07 5.40
CA ARG A 94 -1.64 0.94 5.08
C ARG A 94 -0.84 -0.34 4.91
N HIS A 95 0.33 -0.27 4.25
CA HIS A 95 1.21 -1.43 4.11
C HIS A 95 1.66 -1.96 5.48
N VAL A 96 2.12 -1.10 6.39
CA VAL A 96 2.49 -1.50 7.76
C VAL A 96 1.32 -2.14 8.50
N LEU A 97 0.11 -1.60 8.36
CA LEU A 97 -1.09 -2.15 9.00
C LEU A 97 -1.43 -3.55 8.49
N VAL A 98 -1.38 -3.77 7.18
CA VAL A 98 -1.59 -5.09 6.56
C VAL A 98 -0.53 -6.09 7.04
N LEU A 99 0.75 -5.71 7.02
CA LEU A 99 1.84 -6.58 7.50
C LEU A 99 1.70 -6.91 8.99
N ALA A 100 1.38 -5.93 9.84
CA ALA A 100 1.17 -6.14 11.26
C ALA A 100 0.01 -7.13 11.51
N ALA A 101 -1.12 -6.96 10.82
CA ALA A 101 -2.25 -7.87 10.91
C ALA A 101 -1.85 -9.28 10.43
N LEU A 102 -1.17 -9.40 9.29
CA LEU A 102 -0.75 -10.69 8.73
C LEU A 102 0.18 -11.45 9.68
N LEU A 103 1.15 -10.77 10.28
CA LEU A 103 2.07 -11.37 11.25
C LEU A 103 1.34 -11.84 12.51
N ALA A 104 0.44 -11.03 13.04
CA ALA A 104 -0.32 -11.37 14.24
C ALA A 104 -1.27 -12.56 13.99
N GLU A 105 -1.99 -12.58 12.86
CA GLU A 105 -2.90 -13.68 12.51
C GLU A 105 -2.15 -14.99 12.28
N ARG A 106 -0.96 -14.94 11.63
CA ARG A 106 -0.10 -16.13 11.47
C ARG A 106 0.43 -16.66 12.80
N ALA A 107 0.83 -15.75 13.70
CA ALA A 107 1.29 -16.14 15.04
C ALA A 107 0.15 -16.77 15.85
N ALA A 108 -1.06 -16.21 15.77
CA ALA A 108 -2.24 -16.73 16.47
C ALA A 108 -2.69 -18.11 15.93
N LEU A 109 -2.51 -18.39 14.64
CA LEU A 109 -2.83 -19.69 14.04
C LEU A 109 -1.81 -20.79 14.41
N ALA A 110 -0.58 -20.40 14.74
CA ALA A 110 0.50 -21.32 15.09
C ALA A 110 0.55 -21.65 16.61
N ALA A 111 -0.21 -20.93 17.42
CA ALA A 111 -0.37 -21.15 18.87
C ALA A 111 -1.47 -22.17 19.14
#